data_AF-A0A2Z4FGB1-F1
#
_entry.id   AF-A0A2Z4FGB1-F1
#
_cell.length_a   1.000
_cell.length_b   1.000
_cell.length_c   1.000
_cell.angle_alpha   90.00
_cell.angle_beta   90.00
_cell.angle_gamma   90.00
#
_symmetry.space_group_name_H-M   'P 1'
#
loop_
_entity.id
_entity.type
_entity.pdbx_description
1 polymer ?
#
loop_
_entity_poly.entity_id
_entity_poly.type
_entity_poly.pdbx_seq_one_letter_code
_entity_poly.pdbx_strand_id
1 'polypeptide(L)'
;MENFLRKYGWALMLGVIGVGALLLALTANNILASQLAPFTVPELPEMQQVAPRPARASQSKDWDRTIAKLCLFGCEDNAPVEECPGGCPDGQECQAGQCLPVQDQAVDSGLPTLSDLNMQLMGAMVASNPEFSMALLRDESSDATMIMSTGDFIQGTIEIIEIRRDRILLSRGGRTEYMLMNQTLGGAPTSATRTSGVTRPRAAAKALAPTLGKAPRVNSATQGAVKKVSDNQYELKRGALDKQLNDPKALAEQGRIAPNFKDGKRDGLKLVGLSPNSVYSQLGIQSGDVLQSVNGKKIDTTSQAMDLFEQFKSSGEVTVEIERRGQKKRMQYKIH
;
A
#
# COMPACT_ATOMS: atom_id res chain seq x y z
N MET A 1 -33.07 -48.60 -26.64
CA MET A 1 -33.23 -47.31 -25.93
C MET A 1 -34.68 -46.96 -25.59
N GLU A 2 -35.69 -47.60 -26.19
CA GLU A 2 -37.11 -47.28 -25.96
C GLU A 2 -37.62 -47.55 -24.53
N ASN A 3 -37.13 -48.58 -23.85
CA ASN A 3 -37.54 -48.88 -22.48
C ASN A 3 -37.03 -47.86 -21.44
N PHE A 4 -35.93 -47.16 -21.75
CA PHE A 4 -35.37 -46.14 -20.85
C PHE A 4 -36.20 -44.84 -20.91
N LEU A 5 -36.58 -44.41 -22.12
CA LEU A 5 -37.40 -43.21 -22.32
C LEU A 5 -38.83 -43.39 -21.76
N ARG A 6 -39.41 -44.59 -21.84
CA ARG A 6 -40.71 -44.87 -21.21
C ARG A 6 -40.66 -44.88 -19.68
N LYS A 7 -39.57 -45.37 -19.08
CA LYS A 7 -39.45 -45.48 -17.62
C LYS A 7 -39.06 -44.16 -16.95
N TYR A 8 -38.26 -43.33 -17.63
CA TYR A 8 -37.73 -42.06 -17.08
C TYR A 8 -38.26 -40.80 -17.77
N GLY A 9 -39.24 -40.91 -18.68
CA GLY A 9 -39.82 -39.76 -19.38
C GLY A 9 -40.38 -38.69 -18.43
N TRP A 10 -40.95 -39.11 -17.29
CA TRP A 10 -41.43 -38.19 -16.25
C TRP A 10 -40.30 -37.40 -15.59
N ALA A 11 -39.14 -38.02 -15.34
CA ALA A 11 -37.98 -37.35 -14.75
C ALA A 11 -37.33 -36.37 -15.73
N LEU A 12 -37.32 -36.70 -17.02
CA LEU A 12 -36.86 -35.80 -18.09
C LEU A 12 -37.76 -34.57 -18.21
N MET A 13 -39.08 -34.74 -18.15
CA MET A 13 -40.04 -33.63 -18.13
C MET A 13 -39.85 -32.73 -16.91
N LEU A 14 -39.67 -33.29 -15.71
CA LEU A 14 -39.38 -32.51 -14.51
C LEU A 14 -38.05 -31.74 -14.63
N GLY A 15 -37.02 -32.35 -15.23
CA GLY A 15 -35.75 -31.68 -15.50
C GLY A 15 -35.91 -30.47 -16.43
N VAL A 16 -36.67 -30.61 -17.51
CA VAL A 16 -36.94 -29.51 -18.45
C VAL A 16 -37.74 -28.38 -17.78
N ILE A 17 -38.73 -28.72 -16.95
CA ILE A 17 -39.49 -27.73 -16.18
C ILE A 17 -38.59 -26.98 -15.20
N GLY A 18 -37.68 -27.69 -14.50
CA GLY A 18 -36.73 -27.08 -13.57
C GLY A 18 -35.76 -26.11 -14.26
N VAL A 19 -35.21 -26.51 -15.42
CA VAL A 19 -34.36 -25.62 -16.23
C VAL A 19 -35.13 -24.42 -16.76
N GLY A 20 -36.37 -24.61 -17.21
CA GLY A 20 -37.24 -23.51 -17.65
C GLY A 20 -37.54 -22.51 -16.53
N ALA A 21 -37.85 -22.99 -15.33
CA ALA A 21 -38.07 -22.13 -14.16
C ALA A 21 -36.80 -21.35 -13.76
N LEU A 22 -35.62 -21.99 -13.80
CA LEU A 22 -34.35 -21.33 -13.51
C LEU A 22 -34.06 -20.20 -14.51
N LEU A 23 -34.27 -20.45 -15.80
CA LEU A 23 -34.05 -19.45 -16.85
C LEU A 23 -35.03 -18.28 -16.72
N LEU A 24 -36.31 -18.55 -16.39
CA LEU A 24 -37.29 -17.48 -16.13
C LEU A 24 -36.93 -16.64 -14.89
N ALA A 25 -36.40 -17.25 -13.83
CA ALA A 25 -35.96 -16.52 -12.64
C ALA A 25 -34.75 -15.62 -12.94
N LEU A 26 -33.77 -16.12 -13.70
CA LEU A 26 -32.59 -15.36 -14.10
C LEU A 26 -32.93 -14.17 -14.99
N THR A 27 -33.86 -14.32 -15.93
CA THR A 27 -34.30 -13.23 -16.81
C THR A 27 -35.11 -12.18 -16.05
N ALA A 28 -36.03 -12.61 -15.18
CA ALA A 28 -36.81 -11.70 -14.34
C ALA A 28 -35.90 -10.86 -13.43
N ASN A 29 -34.88 -11.46 -12.81
CA ASN A 29 -33.95 -10.74 -11.94
C ASN A 29 -33.12 -9.70 -12.71
N ASN A 30 -32.67 -10.03 -13.93
CA ASN A 30 -31.96 -9.08 -14.79
C ASN A 30 -32.83 -7.91 -15.28
N ILE A 31 -34.11 -8.17 -15.61
CA ILE A 31 -35.05 -7.12 -16.02
C ILE A 31 -35.40 -6.21 -14.83
N LEU A 32 -35.57 -6.77 -13.64
CA LEU A 32 -35.82 -5.98 -12.43
C LEU A 32 -34.62 -5.09 -12.09
N ALA A 33 -33.39 -5.62 -12.24
CA ALA A 33 -32.16 -4.86 -12.03
C ALA A 33 -32.02 -3.68 -13.02
N SER A 34 -32.39 -3.85 -14.28
CA SER A 34 -32.33 -2.76 -15.27
C SER A 34 -33.36 -1.65 -15.02
N GLN A 35 -34.54 -2.00 -14.51
CA GLN A 35 -35.59 -1.03 -14.15
C GLN A 35 -35.32 -0.29 -12.84
N LEU A 36 -34.57 -0.90 -11.91
CA LEU A 36 -34.22 -0.29 -10.61
C LEU A 36 -32.88 0.48 -10.64
N ALA A 37 -32.04 0.27 -11.65
CA ALA A 37 -30.78 0.99 -11.85
C ALA A 37 -30.92 2.53 -11.79
N PRO A 38 -31.92 3.19 -12.42
CA PRO A 38 -32.04 4.66 -12.40
C PRO A 38 -32.46 5.24 -11.04
N PHE A 39 -32.99 4.44 -10.11
CA PHE A 39 -33.45 4.93 -8.79
C PHE A 39 -32.40 4.80 -7.68
N THR A 40 -31.29 4.12 -7.94
CA THR A 40 -30.25 3.83 -6.93
C THR A 40 -28.97 4.63 -7.12
N VAL A 41 -28.84 5.35 -8.23
CA VAL A 41 -27.73 6.27 -8.48
C VAL A 41 -28.26 7.69 -8.21
N PRO A 42 -27.86 8.35 -7.10
CA PRO A 42 -28.13 9.77 -6.96
C PRO A 42 -27.49 10.49 -8.16
N GLU A 43 -28.29 11.25 -8.91
CA GLU A 43 -27.78 12.17 -9.93
C GLU A 43 -26.71 13.02 -9.26
N LEU A 44 -25.45 12.80 -9.65
CA LEU A 44 -24.38 13.70 -9.28
C LEU A 44 -24.80 15.08 -9.77
N PRO A 45 -24.74 16.12 -8.92
CA PRO A 45 -25.08 17.46 -9.35
C PRO A 45 -24.28 17.74 -10.61
N GLU A 46 -25.00 18.10 -11.67
CA GLU A 46 -24.42 18.46 -12.95
C GLU A 46 -23.42 19.58 -12.64
N MET A 47 -22.13 19.23 -12.66
CA MET A 47 -21.08 20.21 -12.45
C MET A 47 -21.15 21.11 -13.67
N GLN A 48 -21.89 22.20 -13.50
CA GLN A 48 -21.96 23.31 -14.42
C GLN A 48 -20.52 23.59 -14.78
N GLN A 49 -20.16 23.25 -16.02
CA GLN A 49 -18.82 23.48 -16.52
C GLN A 49 -18.62 24.98 -16.39
N VAL A 50 -17.88 25.36 -15.35
CA VAL A 50 -17.45 26.73 -15.18
C VAL A 50 -16.59 26.95 -16.40
N ALA A 51 -17.14 27.67 -17.37
CA ALA A 51 -16.42 28.10 -18.55
C ALA A 51 -15.05 28.58 -18.04
N PRO A 52 -13.94 28.09 -18.61
CA PRO A 52 -12.62 28.48 -18.13
C PRO A 52 -12.63 29.99 -18.08
N ARG A 53 -12.52 30.55 -16.85
CA ARG A 53 -12.27 31.98 -16.69
C ARG A 53 -11.14 32.26 -17.66
N PRO A 54 -11.27 33.24 -18.58
CA PRO A 54 -10.18 33.57 -19.48
C PRO A 54 -8.97 33.70 -18.58
N ALA A 55 -7.99 32.82 -18.79
CA ALA A 55 -6.80 32.76 -17.98
C ALA A 55 -6.31 34.19 -17.96
N ARG A 56 -6.47 34.85 -16.80
CA ARG A 56 -6.02 36.21 -16.64
C ARG A 56 -4.56 36.08 -16.91
N ALA A 57 -4.12 36.53 -18.10
CA ALA A 57 -2.81 36.23 -18.64
C ALA A 57 -1.86 36.44 -17.49
N SER A 58 -1.39 35.34 -16.89
CA SER A 58 -0.42 35.44 -15.84
C SER A 58 0.72 35.97 -16.63
N GLN A 59 0.99 37.27 -16.50
CA GLN A 59 2.28 37.81 -16.85
C GLN A 59 3.21 36.85 -16.14
N SER A 60 3.80 35.94 -16.91
CA SER A 60 4.91 35.12 -16.48
C SER A 60 5.98 36.17 -16.25
N LYS A 61 5.91 36.78 -15.06
CA LYS A 61 6.98 37.61 -14.57
C LYS A 61 8.13 36.65 -14.62
N ASP A 62 9.03 36.99 -15.51
CA ASP A 62 10.24 36.26 -15.83
C ASP A 62 11.07 36.34 -14.55
N TRP A 63 10.75 35.45 -13.61
CA TRP A 63 11.22 35.50 -12.24
C TRP A 63 12.73 35.30 -12.24
N ASP A 64 13.25 34.49 -13.17
CA ASP A 64 14.67 34.30 -13.41
C ASP A 64 15.36 35.61 -13.77
N ARG A 65 14.79 36.39 -14.71
CA ARG A 65 15.31 37.72 -15.07
C ARG A 65 15.18 38.75 -13.95
N THR A 66 14.15 38.62 -13.13
CA THR A 66 13.92 39.55 -12.02
C THR A 66 14.91 39.26 -10.90
N ILE A 67 15.07 38.01 -10.50
CA ILE A 67 15.99 37.58 -9.44
C ILE A 67 17.45 37.80 -9.86
N ALA A 68 17.82 37.50 -11.11
CA ALA A 68 19.16 37.75 -11.62
C ALA A 68 19.56 39.23 -11.59
N LYS A 69 18.59 40.15 -11.73
CA LYS A 69 18.84 41.61 -11.64
C LYS A 69 19.01 42.13 -10.22
N LEU A 70 18.62 41.35 -9.20
CA LEU A 70 18.71 41.81 -7.80
C LEU A 70 20.12 41.67 -7.21
N CYS A 71 21.09 41.08 -7.94
CA CYS A 71 22.48 41.01 -7.51
C CYS A 71 22.66 40.51 -6.06
N LEU A 72 21.79 39.60 -5.61
CA LEU A 72 21.61 39.29 -4.17
C LEU A 72 22.85 38.66 -3.52
N PHE A 73 23.77 38.13 -4.34
CA PHE A 73 25.01 37.47 -3.92
C PHE A 73 26.28 38.15 -4.46
N GLY A 74 26.16 39.40 -4.94
CA GLY A 74 27.27 40.15 -5.56
C GLY A 74 27.18 40.12 -7.09
N CYS A 75 27.12 41.30 -7.70
CA CYS A 75 27.33 41.44 -9.14
C CYS A 75 28.78 41.83 -9.35
N GLU A 76 29.61 40.86 -9.69
CA GLU A 76 30.86 41.17 -10.38
C GLU A 76 30.48 41.50 -11.82
N ASP A 77 30.74 42.74 -12.25
CA ASP A 77 30.55 43.23 -13.63
C ASP A 77 31.50 42.55 -14.64
N ASN A 78 32.12 41.44 -14.27
CA ASN A 78 32.88 40.60 -15.17
C ASN A 78 31.98 39.44 -15.55
N ALA A 79 31.52 39.43 -16.80
CA ALA A 79 30.97 38.24 -17.41
C ALA A 79 31.90 37.07 -17.05
N PRO A 80 31.37 35.92 -16.55
CA PRO A 80 32.21 34.77 -16.28
C PRO A 80 32.99 34.49 -17.55
N VAL A 81 34.32 34.53 -17.46
CA VAL A 81 35.17 34.22 -18.60
C VAL A 81 34.88 32.76 -18.91
N GLU A 82 34.08 32.50 -19.95
CA GLU A 82 33.67 31.13 -20.35
C GLU A 82 34.89 30.30 -20.77
N GLU A 83 36.01 30.96 -21.03
CA GLU A 83 37.26 30.38 -21.50
C GLU A 83 38.40 30.65 -20.50
N CYS A 84 39.12 29.61 -20.11
CA CYS A 84 40.26 29.74 -19.22
C CYS A 84 41.47 30.23 -20.04
N PRO A 85 42.02 31.44 -19.76
CA PRO A 85 43.15 31.96 -20.51
C PRO A 85 44.37 31.05 -20.31
N GLY A 86 44.77 30.35 -21.38
CA GLY A 86 45.93 29.44 -21.39
C GLY A 86 45.61 27.95 -21.51
N GLY A 87 44.32 27.56 -21.53
CA GLY A 87 43.90 26.15 -21.54
C GLY A 87 44.13 25.46 -20.19
N CYS A 88 43.33 24.43 -19.90
CA CYS A 88 43.50 23.67 -18.67
C CYS A 88 44.46 22.48 -18.88
N PRO A 89 45.27 22.11 -17.87
CA PRO A 89 46.10 20.90 -17.90
C PRO A 89 45.27 19.63 -18.06
N ASP A 90 45.91 18.54 -18.53
CA ASP A 90 45.25 17.24 -18.71
C ASP A 90 44.51 16.78 -17.44
N GLY A 91 43.22 16.44 -17.59
CA GLY A 91 42.35 16.01 -16.49
C GLY A 91 41.60 17.14 -15.77
N GLN A 92 41.65 18.37 -16.29
CA GLN A 92 40.88 19.52 -15.77
C GLN A 92 40.04 20.16 -16.87
N GLU A 93 38.81 20.54 -16.55
CA GLU A 93 37.91 21.28 -17.43
C GLU A 93 37.74 22.71 -16.93
N CYS A 94 37.56 23.64 -17.87
CA CYS A 94 37.29 25.03 -17.54
C CYS A 94 35.82 25.21 -17.15
N GLN A 95 35.57 25.61 -15.91
CA GLN A 95 34.25 26.07 -15.47
C GLN A 95 34.41 27.48 -14.90
N ALA A 96 33.77 28.45 -15.56
CA ALA A 96 33.76 29.86 -15.17
C ALA A 96 35.15 30.49 -14.93
N GLY A 97 36.12 30.20 -15.82
CA GLY A 97 37.46 30.77 -15.75
C GLY A 97 38.40 30.12 -14.74
N GLN A 98 37.99 29.01 -14.10
CA GLN A 98 38.83 28.20 -13.21
C GLN A 98 38.97 26.79 -13.77
N CYS A 99 40.19 26.26 -13.74
CA CYS A 99 40.46 24.87 -14.08
C CYS A 99 40.12 23.99 -12.87
N LEU A 100 39.05 23.21 -13.01
CA LEU A 100 38.57 22.29 -11.99
C LEU A 100 38.84 20.86 -12.46
N PRO A 101 39.27 19.94 -11.56
CA PRO A 101 39.46 18.54 -11.91
C PRO A 101 38.14 17.94 -12.40
N VAL A 102 38.19 17.19 -13.50
CA VAL A 102 37.05 16.42 -14.02
C VAL A 102 36.72 15.35 -12.98
N GLN A 103 35.75 15.63 -12.12
CA GLN A 103 35.32 14.69 -11.11
C GLN A 103 34.38 13.65 -11.76
N ASP A 104 34.97 12.62 -12.36
CA ASP A 104 34.28 11.35 -12.70
C ASP A 104 33.91 10.54 -11.46
N GLN A 105 34.26 11.03 -10.28
CA GLN A 105 33.87 10.43 -9.01
C GLN A 105 32.43 10.83 -8.74
N ALA A 106 31.49 9.93 -9.03
CA ALA A 106 30.14 9.97 -8.48
C ALA A 106 30.25 10.19 -6.97
N VAL A 107 30.09 11.45 -6.56
CA VAL A 107 30.01 11.82 -5.15
C VAL A 107 28.85 11.00 -4.60
N ASP A 108 29.14 10.08 -3.68
CA ASP A 108 28.14 9.38 -2.89
C ASP A 108 27.47 10.43 -2.00
N SER A 109 26.59 11.19 -2.63
CA SER A 109 25.97 12.39 -2.10
C SER A 109 24.88 12.03 -1.08
N GLY A 110 24.71 10.73 -0.77
CA GLY A 110 23.61 10.21 0.03
C GLY A 110 22.24 10.50 -0.59
N LEU A 111 22.21 11.01 -1.82
CA LEU A 111 21.00 11.39 -2.51
C LEU A 111 20.39 10.16 -3.20
N PRO A 112 19.08 9.94 -3.07
CA PRO A 112 18.39 8.85 -3.75
C PRO A 112 18.55 8.97 -5.28
N THR A 113 18.96 7.89 -5.96
CA THR A 113 19.00 7.81 -7.43
C THR A 113 17.77 7.11 -8.00
N LEU A 114 17.42 7.33 -9.27
CA LEU A 114 16.29 6.62 -9.89
C LEU A 114 16.60 5.11 -9.96
N SER A 115 15.64 4.28 -9.57
CA SER A 115 15.76 2.81 -9.63
C SER A 115 15.62 2.31 -11.07
N ASP A 116 16.43 1.31 -11.42
CA ASP A 116 16.44 0.62 -12.72
C ASP A 116 15.54 -0.64 -12.72
N LEU A 117 14.75 -0.84 -11.67
CA LEU A 117 13.89 -2.01 -11.55
C LEU A 117 12.84 -2.07 -12.67
N ASN A 118 12.65 -3.25 -13.25
CA ASN A 118 11.62 -3.53 -14.25
C ASN A 118 10.23 -3.71 -13.60
N MET A 119 9.83 -2.74 -12.79
CA MET A 119 8.59 -2.71 -12.02
C MET A 119 7.99 -1.32 -12.04
N GLN A 120 6.67 -1.24 -11.98
CA GLN A 120 5.93 0.02 -11.94
C GLN A 120 5.23 0.21 -10.59
N LEU A 121 5.38 1.39 -9.99
CA LEU A 121 4.56 1.83 -8.86
C LEU A 121 3.20 2.32 -9.38
N MET A 122 2.15 1.54 -9.09
CA MET A 122 0.78 1.78 -9.55
C MET A 122 -0.03 2.65 -8.58
N GLY A 123 0.29 2.58 -7.29
CA GLY A 123 -0.42 3.34 -6.26
C GLY A 123 0.31 3.30 -4.91
N ALA A 124 0.09 4.33 -4.09
CA ALA A 124 0.61 4.41 -2.73
C ALA A 124 -0.46 4.91 -1.76
N MET A 125 -0.66 4.20 -0.65
CA MET A 125 -1.44 4.63 0.50
C MET A 125 -0.48 5.02 1.62
N VAL A 126 -0.40 6.31 1.93
CA VAL A 126 0.51 6.83 2.96
C VAL A 126 -0.27 7.04 4.26
N ALA A 127 0.10 6.31 5.31
CA ALA A 127 -0.48 6.45 6.64
C ALA A 127 0.28 7.48 7.49
N SER A 128 -0.35 7.98 8.56
CA SER A 128 0.31 8.89 9.51
C SER A 128 1.51 8.25 10.22
N ASN A 129 1.48 6.93 10.41
CA ASN A 129 2.64 6.14 10.81
C ASN A 129 3.23 5.47 9.55
N PRO A 130 4.49 5.77 9.16
CA PRO A 130 5.14 5.22 7.96
C PRO A 130 5.17 3.68 7.88
N GLU A 131 5.14 2.98 9.02
CA GLU A 131 5.10 1.50 9.06
C GLU A 131 3.80 0.90 8.49
N PHE A 132 2.74 1.71 8.40
CA PHE A 132 1.44 1.28 7.85
C PHE A 132 1.21 1.76 6.43
N SER A 133 2.20 2.42 5.82
CA SER A 133 2.12 2.80 4.41
C SER A 133 2.18 1.55 3.52
N MET A 134 1.44 1.60 2.40
CA MET A 134 1.35 0.50 1.45
C MET A 134 1.59 1.00 0.03
N ALA A 135 2.28 0.19 -0.77
CA ALA A 135 2.54 0.43 -2.18
C ALA A 135 2.00 -0.73 -3.01
N LEU A 136 1.37 -0.42 -4.15
CA LEU A 136 0.94 -1.38 -5.15
C LEU A 136 1.97 -1.38 -6.28
N LEU A 137 2.71 -2.47 -6.42
CA LEU A 137 3.71 -2.65 -7.47
C LEU A 137 3.21 -3.62 -8.53
N ARG A 138 3.55 -3.36 -9.79
CA ARG A 138 3.37 -4.28 -10.89
C ARG A 138 4.74 -4.68 -11.44
N ASP A 139 4.97 -5.98 -11.55
CA ASP A 139 6.12 -6.53 -12.28
C ASP A 139 5.83 -6.49 -13.78
N GLU A 140 6.67 -5.80 -14.56
CA GLU A 140 6.48 -5.69 -16.01
C GLU A 140 6.77 -7.01 -16.74
N SER A 141 7.56 -7.92 -16.13
CA SER A 141 7.91 -9.19 -16.77
C SER A 141 6.79 -10.23 -16.66
N SER A 142 6.03 -10.20 -15.57
CA SER A 142 5.01 -11.20 -15.25
C SER A 142 3.58 -10.63 -15.22
N ASP A 143 3.41 -9.32 -15.40
CA ASP A 143 2.18 -8.56 -15.16
C ASP A 143 1.57 -8.74 -13.75
N ALA A 144 2.31 -9.39 -12.84
CA ALA A 144 1.85 -9.67 -11.50
C ALA A 144 1.78 -8.38 -10.69
N THR A 145 0.67 -8.18 -9.99
CA THR A 145 0.48 -7.03 -9.09
C THR A 145 0.61 -7.50 -7.64
N MET A 146 1.43 -6.79 -6.85
CA MET A 146 1.76 -7.13 -5.47
C MET A 146 1.60 -5.93 -4.54
N ILE A 147 1.14 -6.19 -3.32
CA ILE A 147 1.01 -5.20 -2.26
C ILE A 147 2.20 -5.32 -1.33
N MET A 148 2.90 -4.20 -1.13
CA MET A 148 4.11 -4.14 -0.32
C MET A 148 3.99 -3.05 0.75
N SER A 149 4.64 -3.28 1.87
CA SER A 149 4.76 -2.36 3.00
C SER A 149 6.21 -1.91 3.20
N THR A 150 6.39 -0.89 4.03
CA THR A 150 7.73 -0.50 4.50
C THR A 150 8.41 -1.67 5.23
N GLY A 151 9.68 -1.91 4.92
CA GLY A 151 10.49 -3.04 5.40
C GLY A 151 10.34 -4.34 4.60
N ASP A 152 9.51 -4.38 3.56
CA ASP A 152 9.44 -5.53 2.66
C ASP A 152 10.61 -5.57 1.66
N PHE A 153 10.96 -6.77 1.19
CA PHE A 153 12.00 -6.97 0.18
C PHE A 153 11.42 -7.25 -1.21
N ILE A 154 11.86 -6.49 -2.20
CA ILE A 154 11.61 -6.72 -3.62
C ILE A 154 12.72 -7.64 -4.16
N GLN A 155 12.33 -8.71 -4.86
CA GLN A 155 13.25 -9.72 -5.42
C GLN A 155 14.25 -10.29 -4.38
N GLY A 156 13.90 -10.24 -3.09
CA GLY A 156 14.72 -10.74 -1.98
C GLY A 156 16.00 -9.94 -1.66
N THR A 157 16.33 -8.89 -2.42
CA THR A 157 17.60 -8.16 -2.27
C THR A 157 17.43 -6.65 -2.03
N ILE A 158 16.26 -6.09 -2.35
CA ILE A 158 16.02 -4.65 -2.31
C ILE A 158 14.98 -4.35 -1.25
N GLU A 159 15.30 -3.57 -0.23
CA GLU A 159 14.38 -3.24 0.86
C GLU A 159 13.60 -1.95 0.57
N ILE A 160 12.29 -1.94 0.84
CA ILE A 160 11.49 -0.72 0.81
C ILE A 160 11.67 0.04 2.12
N ILE A 161 12.41 1.13 2.10
CA ILE A 161 12.70 1.91 3.31
C ILE A 161 11.59 2.91 3.64
N GLU A 162 10.94 3.48 2.63
CA GLU A 162 9.89 4.49 2.83
C GLU A 162 8.92 4.53 1.65
N ILE A 163 7.63 4.74 1.94
CA ILE A 163 6.58 4.88 0.92
C ILE A 163 6.01 6.30 1.02
N ARG A 164 6.15 7.06 -0.07
CA ARG A 164 5.61 8.42 -0.24
C ARG A 164 4.50 8.42 -1.29
N ARG A 165 3.79 9.55 -1.41
CA ARG A 165 2.63 9.68 -2.31
C ARG A 165 2.99 9.56 -3.78
N ASP A 166 4.16 10.04 -4.16
CA ASP A 166 4.64 10.14 -5.54
C ASP A 166 5.76 9.15 -5.86
N ARG A 167 6.32 8.47 -4.84
CA ARG A 167 7.46 7.56 -4.99
C ARG A 167 7.60 6.61 -3.82
N ILE A 168 8.32 5.52 -4.04
CA ILE A 168 8.89 4.69 -2.97
C ILE A 168 10.40 4.88 -2.93
N LEU A 169 10.98 4.83 -1.74
CA LEU A 169 12.42 4.77 -1.53
C LEU A 169 12.83 3.33 -1.24
N LEU A 170 13.92 2.91 -1.88
CA LEU A 170 14.44 1.56 -1.91
C LEU A 170 15.89 1.58 -1.43
N SER A 171 16.34 0.51 -0.81
CA SER A 171 17.74 0.31 -0.42
C SER A 171 18.29 -0.94 -1.12
N ARG A 172 19.33 -0.75 -1.94
CA ARG A 172 20.05 -1.83 -2.63
C ARG A 172 21.53 -1.74 -2.30
N GLY A 173 22.03 -2.68 -1.49
CA GLY A 173 23.46 -2.73 -1.13
C GLY A 173 23.95 -1.46 -0.41
N GLY A 174 23.10 -0.81 0.38
CA GLY A 174 23.42 0.43 1.09
C GLY A 174 23.25 1.72 0.29
N ARG A 175 22.96 1.62 -1.02
CA ARG A 175 22.58 2.76 -1.86
C ARG A 175 21.08 2.98 -1.79
N THR A 176 20.67 4.24 -1.67
CA THR A 176 19.26 4.62 -1.71
C THR A 176 18.84 4.87 -3.15
N GLU A 177 17.79 4.19 -3.58
CA GLU A 177 17.14 4.40 -4.87
C GLU A 177 15.70 4.89 -4.64
N TYR A 178 15.06 5.43 -5.67
CA TYR A 178 13.62 5.71 -5.65
C TYR A 178 12.94 5.29 -6.94
N MET A 179 11.68 4.90 -6.84
CA MET A 179 10.83 4.58 -7.98
C MET A 179 9.61 5.50 -7.93
N LEU A 180 9.37 6.22 -9.03
CA LEU A 180 8.26 7.17 -9.15
C LEU A 180 6.95 6.43 -9.45
N MET A 181 5.84 6.99 -8.98
CA MET A 181 4.52 6.51 -9.35
C MET A 181 4.26 6.81 -10.82
N ASN A 182 3.87 5.81 -11.60
CA ASN A 182 3.46 6.01 -12.98
C ASN A 182 2.23 6.95 -13.00
N GLN A 183 2.16 7.88 -13.96
CA GLN A 183 1.32 9.09 -13.97
C GLN A 183 -0.21 8.82 -14.02
N THR A 184 -0.77 8.17 -13.00
CA THR A 184 -2.22 8.02 -12.80
C THR A 184 -2.82 9.16 -11.99
N LEU A 185 -2.00 10.04 -11.41
CA LEU A 185 -2.44 11.34 -10.92
C LEU A 185 -2.43 12.35 -12.08
N GLY A 186 -3.62 12.70 -12.57
CA GLY A 186 -3.81 13.89 -13.42
C GLY A 186 -3.40 15.14 -12.64
N GLY A 187 -2.13 15.49 -12.72
CA GLY A 187 -1.52 16.61 -12.00
C GLY A 187 -0.03 16.39 -11.85
N ALA A 188 0.76 16.99 -12.73
CA ALA A 188 2.21 16.98 -12.60
C ALA A 188 2.60 17.55 -11.21
N PRO A 189 3.32 16.81 -10.35
CA PRO A 189 3.93 17.40 -9.17
C PRO A 189 5.09 18.27 -9.66
N THR A 190 4.76 19.48 -10.08
CA THR A 190 5.76 20.52 -10.31
C THR A 190 6.41 20.88 -8.98
N SER A 191 7.66 21.31 -9.04
CA SER A 191 8.50 21.77 -7.91
C SER A 191 7.92 22.94 -7.09
N ALA A 192 6.66 23.31 -7.32
CA ALA A 192 5.88 24.28 -6.54
C ALA A 192 5.31 23.71 -5.23
N THR A 193 5.38 22.39 -4.98
CA THR A 193 5.13 21.81 -3.64
C THR A 193 6.42 21.69 -2.83
N ARG A 194 7.39 22.58 -3.08
CA ARG A 194 8.41 22.89 -2.09
C ARG A 194 7.70 23.54 -0.91
N THR A 195 7.90 22.95 0.25
CA THR A 195 7.58 23.45 1.57
C THR A 195 7.96 24.94 1.68
N SER A 196 7.00 25.85 1.46
CA SER A 196 7.12 27.19 2.03
C SER A 196 7.09 26.99 3.53
N GLY A 197 8.22 27.28 4.17
CA GLY A 197 8.37 27.17 5.61
C GLY A 197 7.18 27.81 6.31
N VAL A 198 6.50 27.02 7.14
CA VAL A 198 5.50 27.54 8.06
C VAL A 198 6.24 28.34 9.11
N THR A 199 6.50 29.62 8.82
CA THR A 199 6.70 30.62 9.86
C THR A 199 5.40 30.69 10.65
N ARG A 200 5.40 30.00 11.78
CA ARG A 200 4.34 29.99 12.78
C ARG A 200 4.05 31.43 13.22
N PRO A 201 2.89 32.02 12.90
CA PRO A 201 2.47 33.25 13.55
C PRO A 201 2.08 32.87 14.97
N ARG A 202 2.86 33.32 15.95
CA ARG A 202 2.46 33.34 17.36
C ARG A 202 1.35 34.40 17.50
N ALA A 203 0.13 34.03 17.16
CA ALA A 203 -1.07 34.76 17.53
C ALA A 203 -1.79 33.99 18.64
N ALA A 204 -2.23 34.75 19.64
CA ALA A 204 -2.64 34.28 20.95
C ALA A 204 -3.80 33.27 20.90
N ALA A 205 -3.74 32.32 21.83
CA ALA A 205 -4.77 31.35 22.11
C ALA A 205 -6.10 32.02 22.44
N LYS A 206 -7.14 31.69 21.68
CA LYS A 206 -8.49 31.59 22.20
C LYS A 206 -9.04 30.25 21.73
N ALA A 207 -8.96 29.28 22.62
CA ALA A 207 -9.42 27.93 22.40
C ALA A 207 -10.95 27.93 22.18
N LEU A 208 -11.38 27.77 20.93
CA LEU A 208 -12.56 26.97 20.66
C LEU A 208 -12.06 25.56 20.38
N ALA A 209 -12.26 24.67 21.34
CA ALA A 209 -12.04 23.26 21.14
C ALA A 209 -12.93 22.77 19.99
N PRO A 210 -12.38 22.22 18.89
CA PRO A 210 -13.19 21.38 18.04
C PRO A 210 -13.54 20.14 18.85
N THR A 211 -14.84 19.93 19.06
CA THR A 211 -15.38 18.68 19.58
C THR A 211 -14.91 17.55 18.68
N LEU A 212 -13.82 16.90 19.10
CA LEU A 212 -13.39 15.61 18.60
C LEU A 212 -14.59 14.68 18.65
N GLY A 213 -15.15 14.36 17.48
CA GLY A 213 -15.86 13.11 17.32
C GLY A 213 -14.94 12.02 17.82
N LYS A 214 -15.34 11.36 18.91
CA LYS A 214 -14.59 10.29 19.57
C LYS A 214 -14.05 9.34 18.49
N ALA A 215 -12.73 9.27 18.34
CA ALA A 215 -12.11 8.06 17.82
C ALA A 215 -12.71 6.87 18.59
N PRO A 216 -13.19 5.82 17.90
CA PRO A 216 -13.72 4.67 18.61
C PRO A 216 -12.62 4.19 19.54
N ARG A 217 -12.91 4.21 20.84
CA ARG A 217 -12.03 3.62 21.84
C ARG A 217 -11.99 2.14 21.50
N VAL A 218 -10.88 1.70 20.89
CA VAL A 218 -10.55 0.28 20.84
C VAL A 218 -10.54 -0.15 22.30
N ASN A 219 -11.50 -1.00 22.66
CA ASN A 219 -11.73 -1.39 24.05
C ASN A 219 -10.39 -1.84 24.66
N SER A 220 -9.94 -1.14 25.70
CA SER A 220 -8.83 -1.51 26.57
C SER A 220 -9.08 -2.82 27.36
N ALA A 221 -9.97 -3.69 26.87
CA ALA A 221 -10.31 -4.99 27.43
C ALA A 221 -9.28 -6.08 27.07
N THR A 222 -8.27 -5.75 26.27
CA THR A 222 -7.25 -6.69 25.76
C THR A 222 -5.96 -6.74 26.58
N GLN A 223 -5.79 -5.89 27.59
CA GLN A 223 -4.66 -6.00 28.51
C GLN A 223 -4.87 -7.22 29.42
N GLY A 224 -4.35 -8.39 29.00
CA GLY A 224 -4.36 -9.64 29.78
C GLY A 224 -4.96 -10.87 29.09
N ALA A 225 -5.31 -10.78 27.80
CA ALA A 225 -5.85 -11.89 27.00
C ALA A 225 -4.78 -12.83 26.46
N VAL A 226 -3.61 -12.28 26.11
CA VAL A 226 -2.47 -13.01 25.54
C VAL A 226 -1.25 -12.79 26.42
N LYS A 227 -0.61 -13.88 26.85
CA LYS A 227 0.63 -13.87 27.63
C LYS A 227 1.73 -14.49 26.78
N LYS A 228 2.74 -13.69 26.42
CA LYS A 228 3.95 -14.21 25.75
C LYS A 228 4.77 -15.01 26.77
N VAL A 229 4.97 -16.30 26.50
CA VAL A 229 5.75 -17.22 27.35
C VAL A 229 7.22 -17.25 26.90
N SER A 230 7.47 -17.21 25.59
CA SER A 230 8.80 -17.10 24.98
C SER A 230 8.71 -16.45 23.59
N ASP A 231 9.82 -16.33 22.86
CA ASP A 231 9.87 -15.57 21.60
C ASP A 231 8.89 -16.02 20.51
N ASN A 232 8.44 -17.27 20.54
CA ASN A 232 7.42 -17.80 19.63
C ASN A 232 6.35 -18.63 20.35
N GLN A 233 6.18 -18.50 21.67
CA GLN A 233 5.16 -19.23 22.43
C GLN A 233 4.24 -18.28 23.18
N TYR A 234 2.94 -18.50 23.04
CA TYR A 234 1.90 -17.63 23.58
C TYR A 234 0.84 -18.46 24.29
N GLU A 235 0.44 -18.00 25.48
CA GLU A 235 -0.71 -18.51 26.22
C GLU A 235 -1.90 -17.57 26.04
N LEU A 236 -3.05 -18.15 25.71
CA LEU A 236 -4.27 -17.46 25.34
C LEU A 236 -5.42 -17.89 26.25
N LYS A 237 -6.18 -16.92 26.76
CA LYS A 237 -7.45 -17.20 27.44
C LYS A 237 -8.57 -17.28 26.39
N ARG A 238 -9.21 -18.44 26.26
CA ARG A 238 -10.25 -18.70 25.24
C ARG A 238 -11.34 -17.64 25.23
N GLY A 239 -11.89 -17.33 26.40
CA GLY A 239 -13.00 -16.36 26.53
C GLY A 239 -12.66 -14.91 26.16
N ALA A 240 -11.38 -14.53 26.13
CA ALA A 240 -10.96 -13.20 25.68
C ALA A 240 -10.80 -13.15 24.16
N LEU A 241 -10.32 -14.24 23.56
CA LEU A 241 -10.13 -14.38 22.13
C LEU A 241 -11.49 -14.51 21.40
N ASP A 242 -12.41 -15.31 21.94
CA ASP A 242 -13.74 -15.54 21.34
C ASP A 242 -14.53 -14.24 21.13
N LYS A 243 -14.46 -13.31 22.10
CA LYS A 243 -15.16 -12.02 22.00
C LYS A 243 -14.63 -11.15 20.86
N GLN A 244 -13.33 -11.18 20.60
CA GLN A 244 -12.73 -10.42 19.51
C GLN A 244 -12.92 -11.11 18.16
N LEU A 245 -12.88 -12.45 18.17
CA LEU A 245 -13.00 -13.24 16.95
C LEU A 245 -14.42 -13.30 16.40
N ASN A 246 -15.43 -13.16 17.25
CA ASN A 246 -16.83 -13.16 16.83
C ASN A 246 -17.30 -11.80 16.26
N ASP A 247 -16.42 -10.78 16.23
CA ASP A 247 -16.70 -9.51 15.57
C ASP A 247 -15.83 -9.34 14.30
N PRO A 248 -16.31 -9.82 13.13
CA PRO A 248 -15.55 -9.76 11.89
C PRO A 248 -15.27 -8.33 11.42
N LYS A 249 -16.11 -7.36 11.81
CA LYS A 249 -15.89 -5.94 11.47
C LYS A 249 -14.71 -5.40 12.27
N ALA A 250 -14.68 -5.65 13.58
CA ALA A 250 -13.58 -5.22 14.43
C ALA A 250 -12.24 -5.87 14.04
N LEU A 251 -12.23 -7.12 13.58
CA LEU A 251 -11.03 -7.77 13.05
C LEU A 251 -10.53 -7.11 11.76
N ALA A 252 -11.45 -6.81 10.84
CA ALA A 252 -11.10 -6.18 9.56
C ALA A 252 -10.57 -4.75 9.73
N GLU A 253 -10.93 -4.03 10.80
CA GLU A 253 -10.37 -2.73 11.13
C GLU A 253 -8.97 -2.82 11.75
N GLN A 254 -8.65 -3.95 12.39
CA GLN A 254 -7.39 -4.18 13.07
C GLN A 254 -6.27 -4.69 12.15
N GLY A 255 -6.61 -5.24 10.99
CA GLY A 255 -5.67 -5.72 9.98
C GLY A 255 -6.35 -6.18 8.69
N ARG A 256 -5.59 -6.22 7.60
CA ARG A 256 -6.04 -6.70 6.27
C ARG A 256 -5.33 -8.00 5.94
N ILE A 257 -6.06 -8.94 5.33
CA ILE A 257 -5.52 -10.20 4.83
C ILE A 257 -5.56 -10.13 3.31
N ALA A 258 -4.41 -10.31 2.67
CA ALA A 258 -4.26 -10.32 1.22
C ALA A 258 -3.62 -11.64 0.74
N PRO A 259 -3.98 -12.16 -0.44
CA PRO A 259 -3.25 -13.29 -1.03
C PRO A 259 -1.78 -12.92 -1.25
N ASN A 260 -0.87 -13.82 -0.89
CA ASN A 260 0.54 -13.69 -1.23
C ASN A 260 0.86 -14.54 -2.46
N PHE A 261 1.63 -13.99 -3.40
CA PHE A 261 2.06 -14.70 -4.61
C PHE A 261 3.59 -14.81 -4.65
N LYS A 262 4.08 -16.01 -4.97
CA LYS A 262 5.49 -16.32 -5.18
C LYS A 262 5.60 -17.17 -6.45
N ASP A 263 6.43 -16.75 -7.39
CA ASP A 263 6.60 -17.40 -8.70
C ASP A 263 5.28 -17.61 -9.46
N GLY A 264 4.38 -16.61 -9.41
CA GLY A 264 3.06 -16.66 -10.04
C GLY A 264 2.06 -17.62 -9.37
N LYS A 265 2.43 -18.27 -8.26
CA LYS A 265 1.57 -19.19 -7.50
C LYS A 265 1.19 -18.58 -6.16
N ARG A 266 0.01 -18.91 -5.64
CA ARG A 266 -0.38 -18.52 -4.28
C ARG A 266 0.51 -19.23 -3.27
N ASP A 267 1.11 -18.44 -2.40
CA ASP A 267 2.06 -18.88 -1.37
C ASP A 267 1.73 -18.20 -0.05
N GLY A 268 0.57 -18.56 0.52
CA GLY A 268 0.15 -18.00 1.81
C GLY A 268 -0.80 -16.82 1.76
N LEU A 269 -1.14 -16.35 2.96
CA LEU A 269 -1.91 -15.14 3.20
C LEU A 269 -1.05 -14.10 3.91
N LYS A 270 -0.85 -12.95 3.28
CA LYS A 270 -0.09 -11.83 3.86
C LYS A 270 -0.98 -10.99 4.76
N LEU A 271 -0.52 -10.71 5.98
CA LEU A 271 -1.16 -9.78 6.90
C LEU A 271 -0.52 -8.40 6.77
N VAL A 272 -1.34 -7.39 6.46
CA VAL A 272 -0.88 -6.01 6.23
C VAL A 272 -1.74 -5.00 6.99
N GLY A 273 -1.16 -3.86 7.35
CA GLY A 273 -1.89 -2.74 7.99
C GLY A 273 -2.38 -3.07 9.41
N LEU A 274 -1.55 -3.78 10.19
CA LEU A 274 -1.90 -4.23 11.53
C LEU A 274 -1.83 -3.08 12.53
N SER A 275 -2.92 -2.82 13.26
CA SER A 275 -2.92 -1.80 14.31
C SER A 275 -2.00 -2.20 15.50
N PRO A 276 -1.30 -1.26 16.16
CA PRO A 276 -0.34 -1.52 17.26
C PRO A 276 -0.91 -2.25 18.49
N ASN A 277 -2.24 -2.28 18.64
CA ASN A 277 -2.96 -2.94 19.75
C ASN A 277 -3.97 -3.99 19.24
N SER A 278 -3.81 -4.45 18.00
CA SER A 278 -4.65 -5.48 17.40
C SER A 278 -4.48 -6.83 18.09
N VAL A 279 -5.49 -7.70 17.98
CA VAL A 279 -5.38 -9.10 18.38
C VAL A 279 -4.19 -9.79 17.70
N TYR A 280 -3.92 -9.46 16.44
CA TYR A 280 -2.79 -9.97 15.67
C TYR A 280 -1.43 -9.59 16.29
N SER A 281 -1.26 -8.32 16.69
CA SER A 281 -0.03 -7.86 17.34
C SER A 281 0.22 -8.53 18.69
N GLN A 282 -0.85 -8.80 19.45
CA GLN A 282 -0.77 -9.50 20.74
C GLN A 282 -0.39 -10.97 20.57
N LEU A 283 -0.78 -11.58 19.45
CA LEU A 283 -0.34 -12.92 19.02
C LEU A 283 1.10 -12.91 18.50
N GLY A 284 1.78 -11.78 18.47
CA GLY A 284 3.15 -11.65 17.96
C GLY A 284 3.25 -11.65 16.43
N ILE A 285 2.12 -11.51 15.73
CA ILE A 285 2.08 -11.32 14.28
C ILE A 285 2.41 -9.85 13.96
N GLN A 286 3.21 -9.65 12.93
CA GLN A 286 3.69 -8.35 12.48
C GLN A 286 3.14 -8.03 11.09
N SER A 287 3.07 -6.73 10.76
CA SER A 287 2.76 -6.30 9.40
C SER A 287 3.83 -6.84 8.44
N GLY A 288 3.39 -7.41 7.32
CA GLY A 288 4.27 -8.07 6.34
C GLY A 288 4.44 -9.58 6.54
N ASP A 289 3.96 -10.16 7.64
CA ASP A 289 3.99 -11.61 7.84
C ASP A 289 3.13 -12.34 6.80
N VAL A 290 3.68 -13.42 6.24
CA VAL A 290 2.96 -14.31 5.34
C VAL A 290 2.64 -15.61 6.08
N LEU A 291 1.35 -15.85 6.31
CA LEU A 291 0.85 -17.09 6.90
C LEU A 291 0.91 -18.21 5.86
N GLN A 292 1.75 -19.23 6.11
CA GLN A 292 1.94 -20.37 5.19
C GLN A 292 1.14 -21.60 5.61
N SER A 293 1.13 -21.92 6.90
CA SER A 293 0.43 -23.10 7.40
C SER A 293 -0.10 -22.93 8.83
N VAL A 294 -1.16 -23.66 9.15
CA VAL A 294 -1.70 -23.80 10.52
C VAL A 294 -1.90 -25.28 10.80
N ASN A 295 -1.33 -25.76 11.90
CA ASN A 295 -1.31 -27.17 12.31
C ASN A 295 -0.80 -28.11 11.19
N GLY A 296 0.21 -27.64 10.44
CA GLY A 296 0.78 -28.38 9.31
C GLY A 296 -0.08 -28.39 8.03
N LYS A 297 -1.27 -27.78 8.05
CA LYS A 297 -2.12 -27.61 6.86
C LYS A 297 -1.78 -26.29 6.18
N LYS A 298 -1.42 -26.34 4.90
CA LYS A 298 -1.10 -25.16 4.09
C LYS A 298 -2.34 -24.29 3.91
N ILE A 299 -2.15 -22.97 3.93
CA ILE A 299 -3.21 -21.98 3.74
C ILE A 299 -2.86 -21.11 2.54
N ASP A 300 -3.65 -21.19 1.48
CA ASP A 300 -3.47 -20.35 0.29
C ASP A 300 -4.69 -19.45 0.01
N THR A 301 -5.81 -19.67 0.73
CA THR A 301 -7.05 -18.91 0.56
C THR A 301 -7.68 -18.52 1.89
N THR A 302 -8.46 -17.43 1.89
CA THR A 302 -9.22 -16.98 3.07
C THR A 302 -10.22 -18.03 3.57
N SER A 303 -10.84 -18.80 2.67
CA SER A 303 -11.77 -19.87 3.06
C SER A 303 -11.07 -20.95 3.87
N GLN A 304 -9.90 -21.41 3.43
CA GLN A 304 -9.10 -22.40 4.17
C GLN A 304 -8.67 -21.87 5.54
N ALA A 305 -8.34 -20.58 5.64
CA ALA A 305 -8.05 -19.95 6.92
C ALA A 305 -9.26 -19.98 7.86
N MET A 306 -10.48 -19.75 7.35
CA MET A 306 -11.71 -19.84 8.15
C MET A 306 -12.00 -21.27 8.61
N ASP A 307 -11.84 -22.27 7.74
CA ASP A 307 -12.05 -23.68 8.09
C ASP A 307 -11.09 -24.15 9.19
N LEU A 308 -9.83 -23.71 9.12
CA LEU A 308 -8.81 -24.01 10.13
C LEU A 308 -9.05 -23.24 11.42
N PHE A 309 -9.64 -22.05 11.30
CA PHE A 309 -10.04 -21.25 12.44
C PHE A 309 -11.25 -21.85 13.19
N GLU A 310 -12.19 -22.49 12.49
CA GLU A 310 -13.26 -23.25 13.16
C GLU A 310 -12.70 -24.48 13.89
N GLN A 311 -11.71 -25.16 13.30
CA GLN A 311 -10.98 -26.25 13.96
C GLN A 311 -10.16 -25.76 15.16
N PHE A 312 -9.63 -24.53 15.10
CA PHE A 312 -8.93 -23.87 16.20
C PHE A 312 -9.83 -23.67 17.42
N LYS A 313 -11.13 -23.37 17.23
CA LYS A 313 -12.07 -23.17 18.34
C LYS A 313 -12.21 -24.42 19.21
N SER A 314 -12.00 -25.61 18.66
CA SER A 314 -12.11 -26.89 19.37
C SER A 314 -10.79 -27.45 19.87
N SER A 315 -9.63 -26.97 19.39
CA SER A 315 -8.31 -27.42 19.87
C SER A 315 -7.76 -26.57 21.03
N GLY A 316 -6.89 -27.15 21.85
CA GLY A 316 -6.21 -26.46 22.96
C GLY A 316 -4.80 -25.97 22.60
N GLU A 317 -4.25 -26.39 21.46
CA GLU A 317 -2.92 -26.01 21.01
C GLU A 317 -2.92 -25.82 19.49
N VAL A 318 -2.21 -24.80 19.02
CA VAL A 318 -2.15 -24.40 17.62
C VAL A 318 -0.71 -24.03 17.26
N THR A 319 -0.22 -24.63 16.19
CA THR A 319 1.08 -24.30 15.60
C THR A 319 0.86 -23.55 14.29
N VAL A 320 1.45 -22.38 14.16
CA VAL A 320 1.36 -21.55 12.95
C VAL A 320 2.74 -21.36 12.36
N GLU A 321 2.87 -21.56 11.05
CA GLU A 321 4.10 -21.25 10.33
C GLU A 321 3.90 -20.00 9.48
N ILE A 322 4.78 -19.03 9.71
CA ILE A 322 4.81 -17.75 9.01
C ILE A 322 6.15 -17.56 8.31
N GLU A 323 6.17 -16.79 7.24
CA GLU A 323 7.37 -16.22 6.65
C GLU A 323 7.45 -14.74 7.02
N ARG A 324 8.51 -14.34 7.72
CA ARG A 324 8.78 -12.96 8.12
C ARG A 324 10.10 -12.53 7.52
N ARG A 325 10.08 -11.51 6.66
CA ARG A 325 11.28 -11.01 5.96
C ARG A 325 12.08 -12.13 5.30
N GLY A 326 11.39 -13.05 4.62
CA GLY A 326 11.99 -14.21 3.94
C GLY A 326 12.41 -15.38 4.84
N GLN A 327 12.30 -15.25 6.18
CA GLN A 327 12.64 -16.31 7.12
C GLN A 327 11.40 -17.04 7.63
N LYS A 328 11.40 -18.37 7.57
CA LYS A 328 10.33 -19.20 8.13
C LYS A 328 10.42 -19.21 9.66
N LYS A 329 9.31 -18.92 10.33
CA LYS A 329 9.15 -18.96 11.78
C LYS A 329 7.96 -19.82 12.17
N ARG A 330 8.13 -20.59 13.23
CA ARG A 330 7.07 -21.42 13.82
C ARG A 330 6.63 -20.79 15.14
N MET A 331 5.34 -20.50 15.24
CA MET A 331 4.66 -19.89 16.39
C MET A 331 3.75 -20.93 17.03
N GLN A 332 3.79 -21.05 18.35
CA GLN A 332 2.98 -21.99 19.11
C GLN A 332 2.06 -21.23 20.07
N TYR A 333 0.79 -21.63 20.07
CA TYR A 333 -0.27 -21.00 20.83
C TYR A 333 -0.97 -22.05 21.68
N LYS A 334 -0.95 -21.88 23.01
CA LYS A 334 -1.69 -22.72 23.95
C LYS A 334 -2.92 -21.97 24.45
N ILE A 335 -4.07 -22.59 24.31
CA ILE A 335 -5.39 -22.00 24.61
C ILE A 335 -5.96 -22.70 25.83
N HIS A 336 -6.27 -21.90 26.85
CA HIS A 336 -6.85 -22.33 28.11
C HIS A 336 -8.26 -21.75 28.28
#